data_AF-A0A942XIH2-F1
#
_entry.id   AF-A0A942XIH2-F1
#
_cell.length_a   1.000
_cell.length_b   1.000
_cell.length_c   1.000
_cell.angle_alpha   90.00
_cell.angle_beta   90.00
_cell.angle_gamma   90.00
#
_symmetry.space_group_name_H-M   'P 1'
#
loop_
_entity.id
_entity.type
_entity.pdbx_description
1 polymer ?
#
loop_
_entity_poly.entity_id
_entity_poly.type
_entity_poly.pdbx_seq_one_letter_code
_entity_poly.pdbx_strand_id
1 'polypeptide(L)'
;METNTEVKTTLQRFCMEEAQFRAEEAGYDELSEKEIELLSEKFYERSESWINSERLDEIMESFVSRLFQEKSTKDAVELEQYRKIGTIEQCEEAMEKQTVKEVVLICEAIPGEKYECPYCGTALTEEDLFAGHCKWCGQAVTAPEK
;
A
#
# COMPACT_ATOMS: atom_id res chain seq x y z
N MET A 1 49.51 1.79 -6.53
CA MET A 1 49.15 0.67 -7.43
C MET A 1 48.01 -0.04 -6.75
N GLU A 2 46.79 0.45 -6.95
CA GLU A 2 45.57 -0.25 -6.52
C GLU A 2 45.04 -0.93 -7.77
N THR A 3 45.12 -2.25 -7.78
CA THR A 3 44.73 -3.08 -8.92
C THR A 3 43.21 -3.06 -9.04
N ASN A 4 42.77 -2.78 -10.27
CA ASN A 4 41.40 -2.58 -10.71
C ASN A 4 40.60 -3.89 -10.73
N THR A 5 40.64 -4.61 -9.62
CA THR A 5 39.94 -5.86 -9.38
C THR A 5 38.75 -5.55 -8.48
N GLU A 6 37.57 -6.00 -8.91
CA GLU A 6 36.32 -6.05 -8.12
C GLU A 6 35.37 -4.84 -8.19
N VAL A 7 34.90 -4.50 -9.39
CA VAL A 7 33.44 -4.36 -9.61
C VAL A 7 33.11 -4.87 -11.01
N LYS A 8 32.94 -6.18 -11.19
CA LYS A 8 32.32 -6.69 -12.42
C LYS A 8 30.83 -6.28 -12.41
N THR A 9 30.38 -5.55 -13.43
CA THR A 9 28.98 -5.09 -13.54
C THR A 9 28.04 -6.31 -13.58
N THR A 10 26.74 -6.14 -13.23
CA THR A 10 25.76 -7.23 -13.29
C THR A 10 25.74 -7.94 -14.64
N LEU A 11 25.96 -7.18 -15.73
CA LEU A 11 26.05 -7.70 -17.09
C LEU A 11 27.30 -8.58 -17.32
N GLN A 12 28.45 -8.18 -16.79
CA GLN A 12 29.68 -8.99 -16.89
C GLN A 12 29.54 -10.33 -16.15
N ARG A 13 28.87 -10.34 -14.98
CA ARG A 13 28.61 -11.59 -14.25
C ARG A 13 27.70 -12.54 -15.04
N PHE A 14 26.62 -12.00 -15.62
CA PHE A 14 25.73 -12.76 -16.49
C PHE A 14 26.46 -13.34 -17.71
N CYS A 15 27.34 -12.55 -18.36
CA CYS A 15 28.15 -13.04 -19.48
C CYS A 15 29.14 -14.14 -19.08
N MET A 16 29.67 -14.10 -17.85
CA MET A 16 30.53 -15.18 -17.33
C MET A 16 29.73 -16.46 -17.07
N GLU A 17 28.55 -16.37 -16.45
CA GLU A 17 27.66 -17.51 -16.18
C GLU A 17 27.18 -18.18 -17.48
N GLU A 18 26.79 -17.40 -18.48
CA GLU A 18 26.37 -17.91 -19.80
C GLU A 18 27.53 -18.57 -20.57
N ALA A 19 28.74 -18.02 -20.49
CA ALA A 19 29.92 -18.60 -21.13
C ALA A 19 30.27 -19.97 -20.52
N GLN A 20 30.15 -20.10 -19.20
CA GLN A 20 30.37 -21.36 -18.50
C GLN A 20 29.30 -22.40 -18.86
N PHE A 21 28.02 -22.01 -18.85
CA PHE A 21 26.92 -22.89 -19.24
C PHE A 21 27.09 -23.48 -20.65
N ARG A 22 27.49 -22.64 -21.62
CA ARG A 22 27.70 -23.09 -23.01
C ARG A 22 28.92 -23.98 -23.19
N ALA A 23 29.96 -23.79 -22.38
CA ALA A 23 31.13 -24.65 -22.38
C ALA A 23 30.78 -26.06 -21.89
N GLU A 24 29.96 -26.14 -20.83
CA GLU A 24 29.42 -27.39 -20.30
C GLU A 24 28.52 -28.11 -21.34
N GLU A 25 27.61 -27.40 -22.01
CA GLU A 25 26.79 -28.00 -23.09
C GLU A 25 27.62 -28.54 -24.27
N ALA A 26 28.75 -27.90 -24.57
CA ALA A 26 29.66 -28.32 -25.64
C ALA A 26 30.61 -29.45 -25.23
N GLY A 27 30.56 -29.91 -23.97
CA GLY A 27 31.41 -30.98 -23.43
C GLY A 27 32.85 -30.55 -23.15
N TYR A 28 33.08 -29.26 -22.90
CA TYR A 28 34.35 -28.78 -22.36
C TYR A 28 34.29 -28.85 -20.84
N ASP A 29 34.87 -29.90 -20.27
CA ASP A 29 34.68 -30.21 -18.85
C ASP A 29 35.39 -29.25 -17.89
N GLU A 30 36.49 -28.59 -18.30
CA GLU A 30 37.21 -27.64 -17.44
C GLU A 30 37.94 -26.58 -18.28
N LEU A 31 37.24 -25.51 -18.67
CA LEU A 31 37.92 -24.31 -19.17
C LEU A 31 38.64 -23.62 -18.01
N SER A 32 39.87 -23.18 -18.25
CA SER A 32 40.58 -22.38 -17.26
C SER A 32 39.89 -21.03 -17.04
N GLU A 33 40.06 -20.44 -15.86
CA GLU A 33 39.45 -19.15 -15.50
C GLU A 33 39.74 -18.05 -16.53
N LYS A 34 40.92 -18.08 -17.17
CA LYS A 34 41.32 -17.16 -18.24
C LYS A 34 40.58 -17.38 -19.56
N GLU A 35 40.24 -18.63 -19.87
CA GLU A 35 39.48 -18.97 -21.09
C GLU A 35 38.01 -18.58 -20.93
N ILE A 36 37.45 -18.77 -19.73
CA ILE A 36 36.11 -18.30 -19.37
C ILE A 36 36.06 -16.76 -19.44
N GLU A 37 37.09 -16.08 -18.94
CA GLU A 37 37.16 -14.62 -19.02
C GLU A 37 37.21 -14.13 -20.48
N LEU A 38 38.08 -14.72 -21.31
CA LEU A 38 38.17 -14.39 -22.74
C LEU A 38 36.87 -14.68 -23.52
N LEU A 39 36.19 -15.77 -23.19
CA LEU A 39 34.87 -16.08 -23.75
C LEU A 39 33.82 -15.06 -23.30
N SER A 40 33.82 -14.71 -22.02
CA SER A 40 32.89 -13.72 -21.45
C SER A 40 33.07 -12.33 -22.09
N GLU A 41 34.31 -11.93 -22.39
CA GLU A 41 34.61 -10.67 -23.10
C GLU A 41 34.04 -10.69 -24.53
N LYS A 42 34.22 -11.80 -25.26
CA LYS A 42 33.62 -11.95 -26.61
C LYS A 42 32.10 -11.99 -26.57
N PHE A 43 31.51 -12.57 -25.53
CA PHE A 43 30.07 -12.53 -25.30
C PHE A 43 29.59 -11.12 -24.96
N TYR A 44 30.37 -10.36 -24.20
CA TYR A 44 30.08 -8.96 -23.85
C TYR A 44 30.16 -8.04 -25.07
N GLU A 45 31.22 -8.15 -25.88
CA GLU A 45 31.33 -7.41 -27.16
C GLU A 45 30.20 -7.77 -28.13
N ARG A 46 29.77 -9.03 -28.13
CA ARG A 46 28.64 -9.48 -28.95
C ARG A 46 27.29 -9.08 -28.37
N SER A 47 27.14 -8.99 -27.05
CA SER A 47 25.90 -8.55 -26.41
C SER A 47 25.69 -7.05 -26.60
N GLU A 48 26.73 -6.22 -26.51
CA GLU A 48 26.64 -4.80 -26.91
C GLU A 48 26.29 -4.62 -28.39
N SER A 49 26.68 -5.56 -29.27
CA SER A 49 26.32 -5.50 -30.68
C SER A 49 24.89 -5.99 -31.01
N TRP A 50 24.27 -6.79 -30.12
CA TRP A 50 22.89 -7.28 -30.24
C TRP A 50 21.87 -6.46 -29.43
N ILE A 51 22.34 -5.79 -28.38
CA ILE A 51 21.59 -4.78 -27.63
C ILE A 51 21.62 -3.51 -28.47
N ASN A 52 20.68 -3.40 -29.40
CA ASN A 52 20.36 -2.09 -29.95
C ASN A 52 19.72 -1.31 -28.78
N SER A 53 20.49 -0.45 -28.12
CA SER A 53 20.10 0.32 -26.91
C SER A 53 18.67 0.85 -27.00
N GLU A 54 18.31 1.36 -28.18
CA GLU A 54 17.00 1.90 -28.52
C GLU A 54 15.85 0.88 -28.35
N ARG A 55 16.05 -0.40 -28.73
CA ARG A 55 15.05 -1.46 -28.51
C ARG A 55 14.90 -1.86 -27.04
N LEU A 56 15.98 -1.76 -26.27
CA LEU A 56 15.95 -2.06 -24.83
C LEU A 56 15.22 -0.96 -24.06
N ASP A 57 15.46 0.30 -24.44
CA ASP A 57 14.72 1.44 -23.92
C ASP A 57 13.22 1.34 -24.26
N GLU A 58 12.87 1.00 -25.51
CA GLU A 58 11.47 0.75 -25.90
C GLU A 58 10.80 -0.37 -25.08
N ILE A 59 11.50 -1.48 -24.85
CA ILE A 59 10.98 -2.60 -24.05
C ILE A 59 10.79 -2.17 -22.61
N MET A 60 11.77 -1.46 -22.02
CA MET A 60 11.70 -0.96 -20.65
C MET A 60 10.55 0.04 -20.48
N GLU A 61 10.41 1.00 -21.38
CA GLU A 61 9.30 1.96 -21.38
C GLU A 61 7.93 1.26 -21.49
N SER A 62 7.83 0.23 -22.35
CA SER A 62 6.60 -0.58 -22.46
C SER A 62 6.26 -1.34 -21.18
N PHE A 63 7.28 -1.78 -20.44
CA PHE A 63 7.12 -2.57 -19.22
C PHE A 63 6.72 -1.68 -18.05
N VAL A 64 7.43 -0.55 -17.89
CA VAL A 64 7.12 0.49 -16.91
C VAL A 64 5.71 1.03 -17.13
N SER A 65 5.32 1.32 -18.37
CA SER A 65 3.96 1.77 -18.70
C SER A 65 2.87 0.76 -18.28
N ARG A 66 3.09 -0.54 -18.53
CA ARG A 66 2.16 -1.60 -18.10
C ARG A 66 2.04 -1.70 -16.59
N LEU A 67 3.17 -1.65 -15.87
CA LEU A 67 3.16 -1.66 -14.39
C LEU A 67 2.36 -0.48 -13.81
N PHE A 68 2.53 0.72 -14.38
CA PHE A 68 1.75 1.89 -13.96
C PHE A 68 0.26 1.74 -14.26
N GLN A 69 -0.11 1.18 -15.40
CA GLN A 69 -1.51 0.90 -15.74
C GLN A 69 -2.14 -0.12 -14.79
N GLU A 70 -1.49 -1.25 -14.54
CA GLU A 70 -1.98 -2.27 -13.61
C GLU A 70 -2.13 -1.75 -12.18
N LYS A 71 -1.18 -0.92 -11.71
CA LYS A 71 -1.29 -0.27 -10.41
C LYS A 71 -2.46 0.71 -10.37
N SER A 72 -2.60 1.55 -11.42
CA SER A 72 -3.68 2.52 -11.52
C SER A 72 -5.07 1.87 -11.53
N THR A 73 -5.23 0.71 -12.18
CA THR A 73 -6.53 0.01 -12.21
C THR A 73 -6.86 -0.60 -10.86
N LYS A 74 -5.87 -1.20 -10.18
CA LYS A 74 -6.05 -1.75 -8.83
C LYS A 74 -6.45 -0.65 -7.83
N ASP A 75 -5.72 0.45 -7.81
CA ASP A 75 -5.97 1.57 -6.90
C ASP A 75 -7.36 2.19 -7.15
N ALA A 76 -7.79 2.28 -8.42
CA ALA A 76 -9.12 2.77 -8.78
C ALA A 76 -10.25 1.85 -8.28
N VAL A 77 -10.10 0.52 -8.43
CA VAL A 77 -11.08 -0.47 -7.95
C VAL A 77 -11.20 -0.44 -6.43
N GLU A 78 -10.07 -0.35 -5.73
CA GLU A 78 -10.03 -0.28 -4.27
C GLU A 78 -10.70 1.02 -3.75
N LEU A 79 -10.42 2.16 -4.39
CA LEU A 79 -11.09 3.43 -4.10
C LEU A 79 -12.60 3.37 -4.30
N GLU A 80 -13.09 2.71 -5.35
CA GLU A 80 -14.52 2.51 -5.56
C GLU A 80 -15.15 1.64 -4.47
N GLN A 81 -14.45 0.64 -3.95
CA GLN A 81 -14.93 -0.17 -2.83
C GLN A 81 -15.09 0.67 -1.57
N TYR A 82 -14.12 1.52 -1.23
CA TYR A 82 -14.23 2.44 -0.09
C TYR A 82 -15.38 3.44 -0.26
N ARG A 83 -15.55 4.00 -1.47
CA ARG A 83 -16.66 4.92 -1.78
C ARG A 83 -18.04 4.28 -1.65
N LYS A 84 -18.15 2.95 -1.84
CA LYS A 84 -19.41 2.22 -1.61
C LYS A 84 -19.73 2.05 -0.12
N ILE A 85 -18.73 2.02 0.75
CA ILE A 85 -18.91 1.89 2.20
C ILE A 85 -19.45 3.20 2.78
N GLY A 86 -18.87 4.33 2.37
CA GLY A 86 -19.31 5.64 2.81
C GLY A 86 -18.42 6.76 2.29
N THR A 87 -18.87 7.99 2.56
CA THR A 87 -18.10 9.22 2.33
C THR A 87 -17.30 9.60 3.57
N ILE A 88 -16.31 10.47 3.40
CA ILE A 88 -15.52 11.01 4.53
C ILE A 88 -16.44 11.70 5.53
N GLU A 89 -17.41 12.49 5.07
CA GLU A 89 -18.38 13.18 5.92
C GLU A 89 -19.21 12.20 6.76
N GLN A 90 -19.64 11.07 6.19
CA GLN A 90 -20.35 10.02 6.93
C GLN A 90 -19.47 9.35 7.99
N CYS A 91 -18.18 9.13 7.68
CA CYS A 91 -17.22 8.64 8.66
C CYS A 91 -16.99 9.64 9.79
N GLU A 92 -16.84 10.93 9.47
CA GLU A 92 -16.70 12.00 10.46
C GLU A 92 -17.93 12.10 11.36
N GLU A 93 -19.14 12.06 10.79
CA GLU A 93 -20.39 12.06 11.57
C GLU A 93 -20.49 10.82 12.48
N ALA A 94 -20.11 9.63 11.97
CA ALA A 94 -20.12 8.41 12.77
C ALA A 94 -19.10 8.46 13.92
N MET A 95 -17.92 9.05 13.71
CA MET A 95 -16.92 9.26 14.76
C MET A 95 -17.40 10.28 15.80
N GLU A 96 -18.01 11.40 15.35
CA GLU A 96 -18.57 12.41 16.25
C GLU A 96 -19.69 11.83 17.13
N LYS A 97 -20.54 10.97 16.57
CA LYS A 97 -21.57 10.26 17.33
C LYS A 97 -21.01 9.29 18.36
N GLN A 98 -19.81 8.77 18.18
CA GLN A 98 -19.14 7.91 19.19
C GLN A 98 -18.45 8.70 20.29
N THR A 99 -18.25 10.02 20.10
CA THR A 99 -17.67 10.87 21.13
C THR A 99 -18.71 11.10 22.22
N VAL A 100 -18.39 10.69 23.44
CA VAL A 100 -19.32 10.80 24.58
C VAL A 100 -19.55 12.28 24.91
N LYS A 101 -20.82 12.67 24.99
CA LYS A 101 -21.24 14.02 25.40
C LYS A 101 -22.13 13.95 26.64
N GLU A 102 -21.94 14.91 27.53
CA GLU A 102 -22.82 15.04 28.70
C GLU A 102 -24.21 15.51 28.29
N VAL A 103 -25.24 14.88 28.84
CA VAL A 103 -26.62 15.31 28.63
C VAL A 103 -26.97 16.55 29.43
N VAL A 104 -27.92 17.34 28.94
CA VAL A 104 -28.43 18.51 29.65
C VAL A 104 -29.60 18.07 30.53
N LEU A 105 -29.55 18.41 31.82
CA LEU A 105 -30.65 18.14 32.74
C LEU A 105 -31.75 19.20 32.57
N ILE A 106 -32.95 18.79 32.18
CA ILE A 106 -34.08 19.68 31.89
C ILE A 106 -35.10 19.76 33.04
N CYS A 107 -35.34 18.68 33.79
CA CYS A 107 -36.25 18.69 34.93
C CYS A 107 -35.98 17.55 35.93
N GLU A 108 -35.65 17.87 37.18
CA GLU A 108 -35.47 16.86 38.24
C GLU A 108 -36.77 16.43 38.92
N ALA A 109 -37.78 17.31 38.93
CA ALA A 109 -38.94 17.21 39.80
C ALA A 109 -40.06 16.29 39.26
N ILE A 110 -39.99 15.89 37.98
CA ILE A 110 -41.05 15.11 37.32
C ILE A 110 -40.51 13.72 36.95
N PRO A 111 -41.24 12.63 37.28
CA PRO A 111 -40.89 11.30 36.79
C PRO A 111 -41.09 11.24 35.27
N GLY A 112 -40.03 10.94 34.52
CA GLY A 112 -40.08 10.88 33.05
C GLY A 112 -38.77 11.25 32.37
N GLU A 113 -38.87 11.97 31.25
CA GLU A 113 -37.74 12.45 30.47
C GLU A 113 -37.07 13.63 31.19
N LYS A 114 -35.95 13.36 31.86
CA LYS A 114 -35.23 14.35 32.70
C LYS A 114 -34.03 14.97 32.00
N TYR A 115 -33.54 14.33 30.94
CA TYR A 115 -32.34 14.72 30.24
C TYR A 115 -32.63 15.07 28.79
N GLU A 116 -31.78 15.86 28.17
CA GLU A 116 -31.87 16.25 26.77
C GLU A 116 -30.56 15.88 26.05
N CYS A 117 -30.68 15.27 24.88
CA CYS A 117 -29.54 14.93 24.04
C CYS A 117 -28.89 16.20 23.49
N PRO A 118 -27.57 16.41 23.69
CA PRO A 118 -26.88 17.62 23.24
C PRO A 118 -26.75 17.74 21.71
N TYR A 119 -27.00 16.65 20.97
CA TYR A 119 -26.92 16.64 19.51
C TYR A 119 -28.28 16.90 18.84
N CYS A 120 -29.33 16.19 19.24
CA CYS A 120 -30.64 16.28 18.59
C CYS A 120 -31.72 17.01 19.40
N GLY A 121 -31.43 17.43 20.63
CA GLY A 121 -32.38 18.15 21.50
C GLY A 121 -33.58 17.31 21.96
N THR A 122 -33.52 15.99 21.77
CA THR A 122 -34.62 15.11 22.18
C THR A 122 -34.46 14.70 23.63
N ALA A 123 -35.59 14.64 24.34
CA ALA A 123 -35.61 14.26 25.73
C ALA A 123 -35.34 12.74 25.92
N LEU A 124 -34.69 12.41 27.02
CA LEU A 124 -34.16 11.10 27.37
C LEU A 124 -34.52 10.77 28.82
N THR A 125 -34.81 9.49 29.07
CA THR A 125 -35.03 8.94 30.42
C THR A 125 -33.71 8.50 31.06
N GLU A 126 -33.74 8.17 32.35
CA GLU A 126 -32.59 7.56 33.04
C GLU A 126 -32.19 6.20 32.43
N GLU A 127 -33.17 5.42 31.92
CA GLU A 127 -32.91 4.16 31.23
C GLU A 127 -32.18 4.38 29.90
N ASP A 128 -32.58 5.40 29.13
CA ASP A 128 -31.91 5.78 27.89
C ASP A 128 -30.46 6.23 28.15
N LEU A 129 -30.23 6.93 29.26
CA LEU A 129 -28.91 7.37 29.67
C LEU A 129 -28.01 6.20 30.11
N PHE A 130 -28.59 5.21 30.80
CA PHE A 130 -27.89 3.99 31.17
C PHE A 130 -27.46 3.14 29.96
N ALA A 131 -28.22 3.19 28.86
CA ALA A 131 -27.82 2.58 27.60
C ALA A 131 -26.58 3.26 26.94
N GLY A 132 -26.20 4.45 27.42
CA GLY A 132 -25.02 5.19 26.99
C GLY A 132 -25.13 5.84 25.61
N HIS A 133 -26.29 5.74 24.95
CA HIS A 133 -26.53 6.31 23.63
C HIS A 133 -27.95 6.86 23.53
N CYS A 134 -28.09 8.00 22.86
CA CYS A 134 -29.40 8.55 22.51
C CYS A 134 -30.13 7.60 21.55
N LYS A 135 -31.27 7.05 21.97
CA LYS A 135 -32.10 6.15 21.14
C LYS A 135 -32.58 6.74 19.81
N TRP A 136 -32.59 8.07 19.70
CA TRP A 136 -33.13 8.78 18.53
C TRP A 136 -32.08 9.05 17.47
N CYS A 137 -30.88 9.49 17.87
CA CYS A 137 -29.84 9.91 16.93
C CYS A 137 -28.54 9.10 17.00
N GLY A 138 -28.41 8.21 18.00
CA GLY A 138 -27.24 7.35 18.20
C GLY A 138 -26.03 8.03 18.83
N GLN A 139 -26.12 9.31 19.23
CA GLN A 139 -25.04 10.00 19.93
C GLN A 139 -24.72 9.30 21.26
N ALA A 140 -23.44 8.98 21.48
CA ALA A 140 -22.94 8.50 22.76
C ALA A 140 -23.10 9.59 23.83
N VAL A 141 -23.75 9.23 24.93
CA VAL A 141 -24.12 10.17 26.00
C VAL A 141 -23.77 9.62 27.36
N THR A 142 -23.47 10.53 28.30
CA THR A 142 -23.25 10.20 29.70
C THR A 142 -24.00 11.17 30.61
N ALA A 143 -24.24 10.74 31.85
CA ALA A 143 -24.80 11.60 32.88
C ALA A 143 -23.85 12.76 33.18
N PRO A 144 -24.38 13.97 33.48
CA PRO A 144 -23.55 15.07 33.94
C PRO A 144 -22.87 14.69 35.26
N GLU A 145 -21.59 15.01 35.41
CA GLU A 145 -20.88 14.88 36.68
C GLU A 145 -21.55 15.79 37.74
N LYS A 146 -21.82 15.22 38.93
CA LYS A 146 -22.49 15.90 40.05
C LYS A 146 -21.56 16.82 40.83
#